data_AF-A0A936JLZ5-F1
#
_entry.id   AF-A0A936JLZ5-F1
#
_cell.length_a   1.000
_cell.length_b   1.000
_cell.length_c   1.000
_cell.angle_alpha   90.00
_cell.angle_beta   90.00
_cell.angle_gamma   90.00
#
_symmetry.space_group_name_H-M   'P 1'
#
loop_
_entity.id
_entity.type
_entity.pdbx_description
1 polymer ?
#
loop_
_entity_poly.entity_id
_entity_poly.type
_entity_poly.pdbx_seq_one_letter_code
_entity_poly.pdbx_strand_id
1 'polypeptide(L)'
;MLKHILFAFALSLVHLRGFLLRLLPTANTSHQLFSHCVSCHRQGEVGPFSLTNYDETKAKLQTIRYAVDSDIMPPWKPASGYGNFVGERRLTPIEKQTILNWIDAGAPEGDKSKMPNLRNSPPAHNSVRQTTYYKYQLNGKLPVI
;
A
#
# COMPACT_ATOMS: atom_id res chain seq x y z
N MET A 1 -6.67 47.28 -15.23
CA MET A 1 -5.63 46.31 -15.66
C MET A 1 -5.00 45.54 -14.49
N LEU A 2 -4.67 46.17 -13.36
CA LEU A 2 -4.05 45.50 -12.20
C LEU A 2 -4.89 44.36 -11.56
N LYS A 3 -6.23 44.46 -11.59
CA LYS A 3 -7.14 43.44 -11.02
C LYS A 3 -7.09 42.08 -11.76
N HIS A 4 -6.84 42.08 -13.06
CA HIS A 4 -6.77 40.84 -13.85
C HIS A 4 -5.48 40.07 -13.61
N ILE A 5 -4.38 40.76 -13.30
CA ILE A 5 -3.08 40.15 -12.97
C ILE A 5 -3.17 39.42 -11.63
N LEU A 6 -3.84 40.00 -10.64
CA LEU A 6 -4.04 39.37 -9.31
C LEU A 6 -4.94 38.11 -9.40
N PHE A 7 -5.95 38.10 -10.28
CA PHE A 7 -6.80 36.95 -10.49
C PHE A 7 -6.07 35.79 -11.19
N ALA A 8 -5.21 36.09 -12.17
CA ALA A 8 -4.39 35.09 -12.85
C ALA A 8 -3.33 34.47 -11.90
N PHE A 9 -2.75 35.27 -10.99
CA PHE A 9 -1.81 34.78 -9.98
C PHE A 9 -2.47 33.88 -8.93
N ALA A 10 -3.70 34.20 -8.50
CA ALA A 10 -4.45 33.35 -7.59
C ALA A 10 -4.82 32.00 -8.24
N LEU A 11 -5.19 32.00 -9.53
CA LEU A 11 -5.51 30.76 -10.27
C LEU A 11 -4.27 29.86 -10.46
N SER A 12 -3.09 30.44 -10.71
CA SER A 12 -1.85 29.69 -10.90
C SER A 12 -1.35 29.07 -9.59
N LEU A 13 -1.49 29.76 -8.46
CA LEU A 13 -1.16 29.25 -7.13
C LEU A 13 -2.06 28.08 -6.70
N VAL A 14 -3.35 28.09 -7.06
CA VAL A 14 -4.28 26.97 -6.81
C VAL A 14 -3.90 25.74 -7.64
N HIS A 15 -3.45 25.91 -8.89
CA HIS A 15 -2.97 24.80 -9.72
C HIS A 15 -1.64 24.23 -9.21
N LEU A 16 -0.72 25.08 -8.76
CA LEU A 16 0.57 24.64 -8.22
C LEU A 16 0.42 23.83 -6.92
N ARG A 17 -0.52 24.24 -6.05
CA ARG A 17 -0.87 23.50 -4.82
C ARG A 17 -1.48 22.13 -5.14
N GLY A 18 -2.39 22.06 -6.11
CA GLY A 18 -3.01 20.80 -6.55
C GLY A 18 -2.02 19.81 -7.19
N PHE A 19 -0.98 20.31 -7.86
CA PHE A 19 0.05 19.47 -8.48
C PHE A 19 1.01 18.88 -7.43
N LEU A 20 1.46 19.67 -6.46
CA LEU A 20 2.34 19.19 -5.38
C LEU A 20 1.66 18.16 -4.47
N LEU A 21 0.35 18.28 -4.21
CA LEU A 21 -0.41 17.28 -3.45
C LEU A 21 -0.53 15.91 -4.15
N ARG A 22 -0.31 15.81 -5.46
CA ARG A 22 -0.47 14.54 -6.21
C ARG A 22 0.77 13.63 -6.16
N LEU A 23 1.94 14.16 -5.85
CA LEU A 23 3.21 13.42 -5.92
C LEU A 23 3.62 12.77 -4.58
N LEU A 24 3.18 13.31 -3.44
CA LEU A 24 3.47 12.77 -2.12
C LEU A 24 2.70 11.46 -1.76
N PRO A 25 1.41 11.28 -2.16
CA PRO A 25 0.65 10.09 -1.77
C PRO A 25 1.15 8.79 -2.40
N THR A 26 1.72 8.83 -3.60
CA THR A 26 2.01 7.64 -4.42
C THR A 26 3.13 6.78 -3.85
N ALA A 27 4.24 7.41 -3.43
CA ALA A 27 5.40 6.72 -2.88
C ALA A 27 5.09 6.03 -1.55
N ASN A 28 4.25 6.64 -0.71
CA ASN A 28 3.83 6.02 0.55
C ASN A 28 2.83 4.90 0.30
N THR A 29 1.91 5.07 -0.65
CA THR A 29 0.88 4.05 -0.93
C THR A 29 1.45 2.77 -1.51
N SER A 30 2.45 2.86 -2.40
CA SER A 30 3.13 1.67 -2.93
C SER A 30 3.77 0.83 -1.82
N HIS A 31 4.38 1.48 -0.83
CA HIS A 31 4.89 0.81 0.36
C HIS A 31 3.78 0.15 1.18
N GLN A 32 2.66 0.85 1.41
CA GLN A 32 1.53 0.30 2.17
C GLN A 32 0.93 -0.94 1.51
N LEU A 33 0.65 -0.88 0.20
CA LEU A 33 0.13 -2.02 -0.55
C LEU A 33 1.10 -3.20 -0.54
N PHE A 34 2.39 -2.93 -0.68
CA PHE A 34 3.42 -3.96 -0.64
C PHE A 34 3.53 -4.64 0.72
N SER A 35 3.59 -3.87 1.81
CA SER A 35 3.79 -4.38 3.17
C SER A 35 2.56 -5.12 3.70
N HIS A 36 1.35 -4.65 3.35
CA HIS A 36 0.11 -5.15 3.95
C HIS A 36 -0.67 -6.12 3.06
N CYS A 37 -0.58 -6.00 1.73
CA CYS A 37 -1.47 -6.72 0.80
C CYS A 37 -0.73 -7.78 -0.04
N VAL A 38 0.43 -7.44 -0.61
CA VAL A 38 1.09 -8.25 -1.66
C VAL A 38 1.49 -9.65 -1.18
N SER A 39 1.87 -9.81 0.09
CA SER A 39 2.26 -11.14 0.62
C SER A 39 1.16 -12.19 0.43
N CYS A 40 -0.11 -11.78 0.54
CA CYS A 40 -1.26 -12.67 0.35
C CYS A 40 -1.87 -12.53 -1.05
N HIS A 41 -1.86 -11.32 -1.63
CA HIS A 41 -2.39 -11.04 -2.96
C HIS A 41 -1.30 -11.09 -4.03
N ARG A 42 -0.72 -12.29 -4.20
CA ARG A 42 0.21 -12.62 -5.29
C ARG A 42 -0.07 -14.04 -5.77
N GLN A 43 0.40 -14.38 -6.96
CA GLN A 43 0.17 -15.69 -7.55
C GLN A 43 0.64 -16.82 -6.61
N GLY A 44 -0.23 -17.82 -6.41
CA GLY A 44 0.06 -19.00 -5.59
C GLY A 44 -0.15 -18.82 -4.09
N GLU A 45 -0.60 -17.65 -3.64
CA GLU A 45 -0.94 -17.38 -2.24
C GLU A 45 -2.46 -17.32 -2.04
N VAL A 46 -2.89 -17.11 -0.79
CA VAL A 46 -4.30 -17.21 -0.37
C VAL A 46 -5.24 -16.13 -0.93
N GLY A 47 -4.70 -15.00 -1.40
CA GLY A 47 -5.49 -13.91 -1.95
C GLY A 47 -6.12 -14.27 -3.30
N PRO A 48 -7.39 -13.92 -3.55
CA PRO A 48 -8.12 -14.35 -4.75
C PRO A 48 -7.67 -13.66 -6.05
N PHE A 49 -6.79 -12.66 -5.96
CA PHE A 49 -6.22 -11.94 -7.10
C PHE A 49 -4.85 -11.37 -6.72
N SER A 50 -4.06 -11.08 -7.75
CA SER A 50 -2.73 -10.49 -7.61
C SER A 50 -2.80 -8.96 -7.51
N LEU A 51 -1.88 -8.38 -6.74
CA LEU A 51 -1.64 -6.94 -6.56
C LEU A 51 -0.15 -6.60 -6.76
N THR A 52 0.55 -7.39 -7.59
CA THR A 52 2.00 -7.33 -7.68
C THR A 52 2.53 -6.27 -8.65
N ASN A 53 1.66 -5.71 -9.47
CA ASN A 53 1.96 -4.59 -10.35
C ASN A 53 0.83 -3.55 -10.33
N TYR A 54 1.09 -2.41 -10.97
CA TYR A 54 0.18 -1.26 -10.97
C TYR A 54 -1.15 -1.58 -11.68
N ASP A 55 -1.11 -2.22 -12.85
CA ASP A 55 -2.32 -2.50 -13.63
C ASP A 55 -3.27 -3.47 -12.89
N GLU A 56 -2.71 -4.50 -12.27
CA GLU A 56 -3.44 -5.41 -11.38
C GLU A 56 -4.10 -4.67 -10.20
N THR A 57 -3.34 -3.78 -9.56
CA THR A 57 -3.84 -2.97 -8.44
C THR A 57 -4.92 -2.01 -8.89
N LYS A 58 -4.72 -1.33 -10.02
CA LYS A 58 -5.65 -0.36 -10.60
C LYS A 58 -6.98 -1.03 -10.98
N ALA A 59 -6.93 -2.26 -11.48
CA ALA A 59 -8.14 -3.03 -11.80
C ALA A 59 -8.98 -3.39 -10.54
N LYS A 60 -8.41 -3.26 -9.33
CA LYS A 60 -9.04 -3.65 -8.07
C LYS A 60 -9.32 -2.49 -7.11
N LEU A 61 -9.17 -1.23 -7.55
CA LEU A 61 -9.27 -0.06 -6.65
C LEU A 61 -10.56 -0.01 -5.84
N GLN A 62 -11.72 -0.31 -6.43
CA GLN A 62 -12.99 -0.28 -5.71
C GLN A 62 -13.09 -1.40 -4.66
N THR A 63 -12.55 -2.58 -4.98
CA THR A 63 -12.45 -3.69 -4.01
C THR A 63 -11.51 -3.34 -2.87
N ILE A 64 -10.33 -2.80 -3.19
CA ILE A 64 -9.34 -2.35 -2.19
C ILE A 64 -9.95 -1.27 -1.29
N ARG A 65 -10.61 -0.27 -1.89
CA ARG A 65 -11.33 0.79 -1.18
C ARG A 65 -12.28 0.21 -0.15
N TYR A 66 -13.22 -0.61 -0.61
CA TYR A 66 -14.25 -1.19 0.26
C TYR A 66 -13.63 -2.01 1.40
N ALA A 67 -12.65 -2.85 1.08
CA ALA A 67 -12.03 -3.74 2.07
C ALA A 67 -11.20 -2.99 3.11
N VAL A 68 -10.50 -1.92 2.71
CA VAL A 68 -9.73 -1.05 3.62
C VAL A 68 -10.66 -0.18 4.45
N ASP A 69 -11.67 0.44 3.83
CA ASP A 69 -12.60 1.33 4.53
C ASP A 69 -13.43 0.58 5.58
N SER A 70 -13.83 -0.65 5.26
CA SER A 70 -14.61 -1.52 6.16
C SER A 70 -13.75 -2.32 7.15
N ASP A 71 -12.44 -2.08 7.22
CA ASP A 71 -11.48 -2.82 8.07
C ASP A 71 -11.51 -4.35 7.88
N ILE A 72 -11.92 -4.81 6.70
CA ILE A 72 -11.88 -6.22 6.28
C ILE A 72 -10.44 -6.61 5.95
N MET A 73 -9.68 -5.69 5.37
CA MET A 73 -8.29 -5.88 4.98
C MET A 73 -7.37 -4.84 5.62
N PRO A 74 -6.17 -5.25 6.06
CA PRO A 74 -5.69 -6.63 6.14
C PRO A 74 -6.43 -7.44 7.22
N PRO A 75 -6.62 -8.76 7.04
CA PRO A 75 -7.36 -9.55 8.00
C PRO A 75 -6.56 -9.65 9.30
N TRP A 76 -7.19 -9.25 10.41
CA TRP A 76 -6.57 -9.31 11.73
C TRP A 76 -7.61 -9.64 12.82
N LYS A 77 -7.44 -10.78 13.49
CA LYS A 77 -8.40 -11.30 14.47
C LYS A 77 -8.41 -10.56 15.81
N PRO A 78 -7.26 -10.24 16.45
CA PRO A 78 -7.25 -9.56 17.73
C PRO A 78 -7.92 -8.18 17.64
N ALA A 79 -8.79 -7.86 18.60
CA ALA A 79 -9.40 -6.52 18.71
C ALA A 79 -8.35 -5.45 19.04
N SER A 80 -8.55 -4.23 18.57
CA SER A 80 -7.72 -3.07 18.94
C SER A 80 -7.88 -2.73 20.43
N GLY A 81 -6.85 -2.13 21.03
CA GLY A 81 -6.90 -1.61 22.41
C GLY A 81 -6.44 -2.57 23.50
N TYR A 82 -6.05 -3.79 23.13
CA TYR A 82 -5.56 -4.83 24.07
C TYR A 82 -4.04 -5.04 24.01
N GLY A 83 -3.30 -3.99 23.62
CA GLY A 83 -1.85 -4.00 23.44
C GLY A 83 -1.41 -4.15 21.98
N ASN A 84 -0.09 -4.13 21.78
CA ASN A 84 0.54 -4.31 20.47
C ASN A 84 1.02 -5.76 20.33
N PHE A 85 0.70 -6.39 19.20
CA PHE A 85 1.07 -7.79 18.97
C PHE A 85 2.24 -7.87 17.98
N VAL A 86 3.16 -8.81 18.24
CA VAL A 86 4.22 -9.12 17.27
C VAL A 86 3.56 -9.66 15.99
N GLY A 87 3.88 -9.04 14.85
CA GLY A 87 3.31 -9.42 13.55
C GLY A 87 1.91 -8.86 13.27
N GLU A 88 1.48 -7.83 14.01
CA GLU A 88 0.25 -7.09 13.72
C GLU A 88 0.23 -6.55 12.28
N ARG A 89 -0.89 -6.79 11.59
CA ARG A 89 -1.07 -6.42 10.17
C ARG A 89 -2.05 -5.28 9.96
N ARG A 90 -2.67 -4.77 11.03
CA ARG A 90 -3.63 -3.66 10.94
C ARG A 90 -2.97 -2.46 10.28
N LEU A 91 -3.73 -1.76 9.45
CA LEU A 91 -3.33 -0.43 9.00
C LEU A 91 -3.54 0.54 10.16
N THR A 92 -2.55 1.38 10.42
CA THR A 92 -2.77 2.56 11.26
C THR A 92 -3.76 3.51 10.59
N PRO A 93 -4.41 4.42 11.33
CA PRO A 93 -5.31 5.41 10.75
C PRO A 93 -4.65 6.23 9.62
N ILE A 94 -3.36 6.53 9.76
CA ILE A 94 -2.59 7.29 8.76
C ILE A 94 -2.38 6.45 7.49
N GLU A 95 -2.05 5.18 7.63
CA GLU A 95 -1.81 4.28 6.49
C GLU A 95 -3.11 3.99 5.74
N LYS A 96 -4.21 3.75 6.47
CA LYS A 96 -5.56 3.64 5.91
C LYS A 96 -5.90 4.89 5.10
N GLN A 97 -5.77 6.07 5.69
CA GLN A 97 -6.09 7.31 4.99
C GLN A 97 -5.17 7.58 3.80
N THR A 98 -3.89 7.17 3.89
CA THR A 98 -2.94 7.27 2.78
C THR A 98 -3.42 6.50 1.56
N ILE A 99 -3.86 5.25 1.76
CA ILE A 99 -4.42 4.42 0.68
C ILE A 99 -5.72 5.04 0.14
N LEU A 100 -6.64 5.44 1.01
CA LEU A 100 -7.93 5.99 0.59
C LEU A 100 -7.76 7.26 -0.25
N ASN A 101 -6.93 8.21 0.23
CA ASN A 101 -6.61 9.45 -0.49
C ASN A 101 -5.95 9.20 -1.84
N TRP A 102 -5.04 8.23 -1.92
CA TRP A 102 -4.40 7.86 -3.18
C TRP A 102 -5.42 7.35 -4.20
N ILE A 103 -6.36 6.51 -3.77
CA ILE A 103 -7.45 6.04 -4.64
C ILE A 103 -8.38 7.21 -5.04
N ASP A 104 -8.72 8.12 -4.12
CA ASP A 104 -9.57 9.30 -4.41
C ASP A 104 -8.90 10.26 -5.40
N ALA A 105 -7.57 10.33 -5.38
CA ALA A 105 -6.77 11.08 -6.34
C ALA A 105 -6.67 10.40 -7.73
N GLY A 106 -7.38 9.29 -7.96
CA GLY A 106 -7.37 8.54 -9.21
C GLY A 106 -6.23 7.53 -9.33
N ALA A 107 -5.63 7.14 -8.20
CA ALA A 107 -4.56 6.14 -8.12
C ALA A 107 -3.36 6.43 -9.05
N PRO A 108 -2.70 7.60 -8.95
CA PRO A 108 -1.52 7.88 -9.77
C PRO A 108 -0.40 6.85 -9.52
N GLU A 109 0.23 6.36 -10.59
CA GLU A 109 1.24 5.28 -10.53
C GLU A 109 2.53 5.71 -9.79
N GLY A 110 2.88 6.99 -9.86
CA GLY A 110 4.13 7.49 -9.31
C GLY A 110 5.36 7.06 -10.13
N ASP A 111 6.53 7.07 -9.50
CA ASP A 111 7.81 6.72 -10.14
C ASP A 111 8.04 5.21 -10.06
N LYS A 112 8.05 4.54 -11.23
CA LYS A 112 8.27 3.09 -11.35
C LYS A 112 9.58 2.63 -10.73
N SER A 113 10.63 3.46 -10.73
CA SER A 113 11.92 3.11 -10.15
C SER A 113 11.88 2.96 -8.63
N LYS A 114 10.83 3.51 -7.98
CA LYS A 114 10.60 3.45 -6.54
C LYS A 114 9.61 2.35 -6.13
N MET A 115 9.15 1.52 -7.08
CA MET A 115 8.28 0.40 -6.75
C MET A 115 9.04 -0.64 -5.91
N PRO A 116 8.47 -1.10 -4.79
CA PRO A 116 9.09 -2.15 -4.00
C PRO A 116 9.30 -3.45 -4.80
N ASN A 117 10.46 -4.06 -4.66
CA ASN A 117 10.79 -5.31 -5.36
C ASN A 117 10.12 -6.52 -4.67
N LEU A 118 9.26 -7.23 -5.40
CA LEU A 118 8.54 -8.44 -4.97
C LEU A 118 9.44 -9.53 -4.37
N ARG A 119 10.72 -9.60 -4.75
CA ARG A 119 11.70 -10.54 -4.16
C ARG A 119 11.83 -10.34 -2.64
N ASN A 120 11.56 -9.14 -2.14
CA ASN A 120 11.69 -8.78 -0.74
C ASN A 120 10.37 -8.86 0.04
N SER A 121 9.25 -9.30 -0.57
CA SER A 121 8.02 -9.52 0.18
C SER A 121 8.15 -10.78 1.04
N PRO A 122 7.92 -10.71 2.36
CA PRO A 122 7.82 -11.89 3.21
C PRO A 122 6.74 -12.84 2.69
N PRO A 123 6.95 -14.17 2.75
CA PRO A 123 5.90 -15.13 2.41
C PRO A 123 4.66 -14.94 3.30
N ALA A 124 3.47 -15.26 2.79
CA ALA A 124 2.24 -15.16 3.56
C ALA A 124 2.33 -15.95 4.88
N HIS A 125 1.72 -15.40 5.93
CA HIS A 125 1.75 -15.92 7.31
C HIS A 125 1.00 -17.27 7.52
N ASN A 126 0.71 -17.99 6.45
CA ASN A 126 0.12 -19.32 6.45
C ASN A 126 0.63 -20.20 5.30
N SER A 127 1.70 -19.78 4.62
CA SER A 127 2.32 -20.59 3.57
C SER A 127 3.26 -21.62 4.19
N VAL A 128 3.37 -22.81 3.59
CA VAL A 128 4.37 -23.84 3.95
C VAL A 128 5.80 -23.27 3.89
N ARG A 129 6.03 -22.17 3.16
CA ARG A 129 7.32 -21.45 3.09
C ARG A 129 7.62 -20.56 4.30
N GLN A 130 6.62 -20.21 5.10
CA GLN A 130 6.80 -19.36 6.28
C GLN A 130 7.46 -20.12 7.43
N THR A 131 7.13 -21.40 7.64
CA THR A 131 7.80 -22.22 8.67
C THR A 131 9.30 -22.32 8.38
N THR A 132 9.66 -22.42 7.11
CA THR A 132 11.04 -22.37 6.65
C THR A 132 11.64 -20.96 6.86
N TYR A 133 10.96 -19.88 6.45
CA TYR A 133 11.42 -18.49 6.64
C TYR A 133 11.67 -18.10 8.11
N TYR A 134 10.77 -18.45 9.03
CA TYR A 134 10.97 -18.20 10.47
C TYR A 134 12.10 -19.06 11.04
N LYS A 135 12.22 -20.32 10.60
CA LYS A 135 13.35 -21.18 10.97
C LYS A 135 14.67 -20.63 10.40
N TYR A 136 14.65 -19.89 9.29
CA TYR A 136 15.83 -19.23 8.74
C TYR A 136 16.22 -17.95 9.48
N GLN A 137 15.27 -17.08 9.83
CA GLN A 137 15.57 -15.88 10.63
C GLN A 137 16.18 -16.22 11.99
N LEU A 138 15.84 -17.38 12.56
CA LEU A 138 16.44 -17.89 13.80
C LEU A 138 17.82 -18.52 13.60
N ASN A 139 18.15 -19.03 12.40
CA ASN A 139 19.35 -19.86 12.17
C ASN A 139 20.33 -19.31 11.11
N GLY A 140 20.06 -18.15 10.52
CA GLY A 140 21.02 -17.36 9.73
C GLY A 140 21.51 -17.95 8.40
N LYS A 141 20.85 -18.96 7.81
CA LYS A 141 21.29 -19.57 6.53
C LYS A 141 20.16 -19.71 5.52
N LEU A 142 20.26 -19.00 4.39
CA LEU A 142 19.40 -19.22 3.22
C LEU A 142 19.74 -20.57 2.56
N PRO A 143 18.76 -21.40 2.17
CA PRO A 143 19.01 -22.50 1.25
C PRO A 143 19.20 -21.92 -0.16
N VAL A 144 20.30 -22.31 -0.80
CA VAL A 144 20.47 -22.11 -2.23
C VAL A 144 19.56 -23.14 -2.91
N ILE A 145 18.58 -22.66 -3.68
CA ILE A 145 17.92 -23.48 -4.70
C ILE A 145 18.72 -23.42 -5.99
#